data_AF-A0AAW4VX26-F1
#
_entry.id   AF-A0AAW4VX26-F1
#
_cell.length_a   1.000
_cell.length_b   1.000
_cell.length_c   1.000
_cell.angle_alpha   90.00
_cell.angle_beta   90.00
_cell.angle_gamma   90.00
#
_symmetry.space_group_name_H-M   'P 1'
#
loop_
_entity.id
_entity.type
_entity.pdbx_description
1 polymer ?
#
loop_
_entity_poly.entity_id
_entity_poly.type
_entity_poly.pdbx_seq_one_letter_code
_entity_poly.pdbx_strand_id
1 'polypeptide(L)' 'MDSAGVGLVLGRYQQLSKEGRKLAVSRLSNTAYKVFELSGLFEIIEYLKEVQR' A
#
# COMPACT_ATOMS: atom_id res chain seq x y z
N MET A 1 6.95 0.78 -10.05
CA MET A 1 6.77 1.65 -8.89
C MET A 1 8.12 2.28 -8.61
N ASP A 2 8.15 3.60 -8.50
CA ASP A 2 9.33 4.43 -8.22
C ASP A 2 9.12 5.17 -6.87
N SER A 3 10.05 6.03 -6.49
CA SER A 3 9.96 6.82 -5.25
C SER A 3 8.69 7.69 -5.21
N ALA A 4 8.28 8.26 -6.34
CA ALA A 4 7.05 9.04 -6.46
C ALA A 4 5.80 8.19 -6.20
N GLY A 5 5.74 6.98 -6.76
CA GLY A 5 4.66 6.03 -6.52
C GLY A 5 4.54 5.61 -5.06
N VAL A 6 5.66 5.42 -4.36
CA VAL A 6 5.68 5.15 -2.90
C VAL A 6 5.12 6.33 -2.12
N GLY A 7 5.59 7.55 -2.43
CA GLY A 7 5.09 8.77 -1.79
C GLY A 7 3.59 8.98 -1.97
N LEU A 8 3.07 8.69 -3.16
CA LEU A 8 1.63 8.79 -3.45
C LEU A 8 0.81 7.82 -2.58
N VAL A 9 1.22 6.54 -2.51
CA VAL A 9 0.51 5.53 -1.70
C VAL A 9 0.52 5.92 -0.23
N LEU A 10 1.67 6.38 0.29
CA LEU A 10 1.78 6.84 1.68
C LEU A 10 0.87 8.05 1.96
N GLY A 11 0.82 9.01 1.03
CA GLY A 11 -0.08 10.17 1.14
C GLY A 11 -1.55 9.75 1.20
N ARG A 12 -1.96 8.78 0.38
CA ARG A 12 -3.33 8.21 0.41
C ARG A 12 -3.62 7.48 1.72
N TYR A 13 -2.67 6.71 2.24
CA TYR A 13 -2.79 6.09 3.55
C TYR A 13 -3.03 7.14 4.65
N GLN A 14 -2.20 8.18 4.71
CA GLN A 14 -2.32 9.23 5.71
C GLN A 14 -3.67 9.96 5.62
N GLN A 15 -4.14 10.27 4.40
CA GLN A 15 -5.44 10.91 4.20
C GLN A 15 -6.58 10.02 4.72
N LEU A 16 -6.65 8.75 4.29
CA LEU A 16 -7.72 7.83 4.67
C LEU A 16 -7.68 7.51 6.17
N SER A 17 -6.48 7.36 6.75
CA SER A 17 -6.30 7.11 8.17
C SER A 17 -6.83 8.27 9.02
N LYS A 18 -6.61 9.53 8.59
CA LYS A 18 -7.20 10.73 9.25
C LYS A 18 -8.72 10.75 9.20
N GLU A 19 -9.32 10.15 8.17
CA GLU A 19 -10.77 9.98 8.04
C GLU A 19 -11.30 8.75 8.83
N GLY A 20 -10.45 8.03 9.56
CA GLY A 20 -10.81 6.79 10.27
C GLY A 20 -11.00 5.58 9.34
N ARG A 21 -10.56 5.67 8.09
CA ARG A 21 -10.69 4.62 7.08
C ARG A 21 -9.43 3.78 6.99
N LYS A 22 -9.61 2.51 6.62
CA LYS A 22 -8.50 1.58 6.38
C LYS A 22 -8.16 1.52 4.89
N LEU A 23 -6.88 1.31 4.60
CA LEU A 23 -6.36 1.09 3.25
C LEU A 23 -5.73 -0.29 3.18
N ALA A 24 -6.06 -1.02 2.12
CA ALA A 24 -5.42 -2.28 1.78
C ALA A 24 -5.06 -2.28 0.29
N VAL A 25 -4.01 -3.02 -0.07
CA VAL A 25 -3.54 -3.19 -1.45
C VAL A 25 -3.64 -4.66 -1.86
N SER A 26 -3.88 -4.93 -3.13
CA SER A 26 -3.98 -6.30 -3.66
C SER A 26 -3.36 -6.37 -5.06
N ARG A 27 -3.08 -7.59 -5.52
CA ARG A 27 -2.64 -7.87 -6.91
C ARG A 27 -1.44 -7.01 -7.37
N LEU A 28 -0.50 -6.76 -6.47
CA LEU A 28 0.75 -6.06 -6.80
C LEU A 28 1.55 -6.90 -7.80
N SER A 29 2.20 -6.24 -8.76
CA SER A 29 3.23 -6.89 -9.58
C SER A 29 4.43 -7.29 -8.72
N ASN A 30 5.22 -8.28 -9.16
CA ASN A 30 6.41 -8.73 -8.41
C ASN A 30 7.36 -7.57 -8.06
N THR A 31 7.54 -6.62 -8.97
CA THR A 31 8.37 -5.44 -8.72
C THR A 31 7.76 -4.53 -7.66
N ALA A 32 6.45 -4.26 -7.73
CA ALA A 32 5.77 -3.43 -6.73
C ALA A 32 5.73 -4.10 -5.35
N TYR A 33 5.50 -5.41 -5.30
CA TYR A 33 5.53 -6.19 -4.06
C TYR A 33 6.88 -6.02 -3.33
N LYS A 34 7.99 -6.23 -4.06
CA LYS A 34 9.34 -6.05 -3.50
C LYS A 34 9.60 -4.62 -3.03
N VAL A 35 9.10 -3.61 -3.76
CA VAL A 35 9.22 -2.21 -3.33
C VAL A 35 8.48 -1.97 -2.02
N PHE A 36 7.27 -2.50 -1.87
CA PHE A 36 6.52 -2.40 -0.61
C PHE A 36 7.23 -3.11 0.55
N GLU A 37 7.73 -4.33 0.32
CA GLU A 37 8.49 -5.12 1.29
C GLU A 37 9.74 -4.38 1.76
N LEU A 38 10.58 -3.93 0.83
CA LEU A 38 11.84 -3.23 1.14
C LEU A 38 11.60 -1.85 1.79
N SER A 39 10.47 -1.21 1.50
CA SER A 39 10.11 0.09 2.08
C SER A 39 9.38 -0.02 3.42
N GLY A 40 9.10 -1.24 3.90
CA GLY A 40 8.33 -1.49 5.13
C GLY A 40 6.86 -1.07 5.05
N LEU A 41 6.31 -0.86 3.84
CA LEU A 41 4.94 -0.38 3.68
C LEU A 41 3.89 -1.41 4.15
N PHE A 42 4.23 -2.70 4.15
CA PHE A 42 3.35 -3.74 4.66
C PHE A 42 3.13 -3.71 6.17
N GLU A 43 3.96 -2.98 6.93
CA GLU A 43 3.76 -2.77 8.37
C GLU A 43 2.55 -1.87 8.68
N ILE A 44 2.16 -1.03 7.71
CA ILE A 44 1.09 -0.02 7.89
C ILE A 44 -0.06 -0.17 6.89
N ILE A 45 0.16 -0.84 5.77
CA ILE A 45 -0.85 -1.08 4.74
C ILE A 45 -1.02 -2.58 4.55
N GLU A 46 -2.25 -3.05 4.74
CA GLU A 46 -2.58 -4.47 4.60
C GLU A 46 -2.47 -4.94 3.15
N TYR A 47 -1.86 -6.11 2.94
CA TYR A 47 -1.81 -6.77 1.63
C TYR A 47 -2.81 -7.92 1.54
N LEU A 48 -3.77 -7.80 0.62
CA LEU A 48 -4.78 -8.81 0.35
C LEU A 48 -4.38 -9.62 -0.88
N LYS A 49 -4.23 -10.94 -0.71
CA LYS A 49 -3.99 -11.87 -1.84
C LYS A 49 -5.16 -11.87 -2.81
N GLU A 50 -6.39 -11.80 -2.29
CA GLU A 50 -7.61 -11.69 -3.07
C GLU A 50 -8.55 -10.68 -2.43
N VAL A 51 -9.18 -9.84 -3.24
CA VAL A 51 -10.26 -8.97 -2.79
C VAL A 51 -11.53 -9.80 -2.84
N GLN A 52 -11.99 -10.28 -1.68
CA GLN A 52 -13.31 -10.89 -1.59
C GLN A 52 -14.36 -9.78 -1.74
N ARG A 53 -15.30 -10.01 -2.66
CA ARG A 53 -16.45 -9.13 -2.91
C ARG A 53 -17.65 -9.57 -2.11
#